data_AF-A0A3D1AFC9-F1
#
_entry.id   AF-A0A3D1AFC9-F1
#
_cell.length_a   1.000
_cell.length_b   1.000
_cell.length_c   1.000
_cell.angle_alpha   90.00
_cell.angle_beta   90.00
_cell.angle_gamma   90.00
#
_symmetry.space_group_name_H-M   'P 1'
#
loop_
_entity.id
_entity.type
_entity.pdbx_description
1 polymer ?
#
loop_
_entity_poly.entity_id
_entity_poly.type
_entity_poly.pdbx_seq_one_letter_code
_entity_poly.pdbx_strand_id
1 'polypeptide(L)'
;MIAGVDAIIDKTGKSRQTIIPLLQALQEKFSYLPSAALERVYERTEIDRAQLISVSTFYSQFRHIPYGKHLIKVCTGTACHVKGAGNVYDSFRRELKMEGDNITTDDRLFSIEKIACLGCCTLAPVVQIDEKIYGHVLPGKVNEVIDDFLSLQTEKEQEKEKKEKHKVAGEIRLGMGSCCQASGSSDIYRELLTASHELGIEVRIKPVGCVGVCNKVPLIDVVFPDGSITRYPNVKAAEIKEILHHNFKPTGYLKRLKNSLLNHIDIFHTDVTWDNVIWKDERERTGVIDSFLTGQKHISTEGYGFLAPLNLDEYVAHDGFEALKKVLSSAAKEDVIGSILKSGIRGRGGGGFTTGKKWEIVASSDSKEKYVI
;
A
#
# COMPACT_ATOMS: atom_id res chain seq x y z
N MET A 1 -21.60 25.87 11.34
CA MET A 1 -21.65 24.83 10.29
C MET A 1 -21.91 25.44 8.90
N ILE A 2 -23.03 26.14 8.69
CA ILE A 2 -23.46 26.69 7.38
C ILE A 2 -22.42 27.60 6.71
N ALA A 3 -21.88 28.61 7.41
CA ALA A 3 -20.82 29.48 6.86
C ALA A 3 -19.57 28.70 6.41
N GLY A 4 -19.32 27.56 7.05
CA GLY A 4 -18.22 26.68 6.70
C GLY A 4 -18.45 25.84 5.45
N VAL A 5 -19.70 25.51 5.13
CA VAL A 5 -20.12 24.84 3.89
C VAL A 5 -20.11 25.85 2.74
N ASP A 6 -20.62 27.05 2.97
CA ASP A 6 -20.66 28.12 1.97
C ASP A 6 -19.27 28.47 1.45
N ALA A 7 -18.27 28.59 2.34
CA ALA A 7 -16.88 28.82 1.95
C ALA A 7 -16.28 27.69 1.09
N ILE A 8 -16.68 26.43 1.33
CA ILE A 8 -16.24 25.28 0.51
C ILE A 8 -16.88 25.35 -0.87
N ILE A 9 -18.18 25.64 -0.94
CA ILE A 9 -18.90 25.78 -2.22
C ILE A 9 -18.26 26.87 -3.07
N ASP A 10 -17.97 28.03 -2.46
CA ASP A 10 -17.42 29.18 -3.18
C ASP A 10 -15.97 28.94 -3.65
N LYS A 11 -15.19 28.10 -2.93
CA LYS A 11 -13.83 27.71 -3.34
C LYS A 11 -13.81 26.64 -4.43
N THR A 12 -14.69 25.63 -4.33
CA THR A 12 -14.63 24.43 -5.17
C THR A 12 -15.46 24.55 -6.44
N GLY A 13 -16.50 25.38 -6.42
CA GLY A 13 -17.39 25.64 -7.56
C GLY A 13 -18.76 24.95 -7.44
N LYS A 14 -19.71 25.42 -8.26
CA LYS A 14 -21.15 25.14 -8.14
C LYS A 14 -21.71 24.22 -9.22
N SER A 15 -20.88 23.77 -10.16
CA SER A 15 -21.33 22.97 -11.30
C SER A 15 -21.34 21.48 -10.98
N ARG A 16 -22.06 20.69 -11.78
CA ARG A 16 -22.12 19.23 -11.61
C ARG A 16 -20.76 18.54 -11.63
N GLN A 17 -19.78 19.10 -12.34
CA GLN A 17 -18.43 18.53 -12.45
C GLN A 17 -17.65 18.58 -11.13
N THR A 18 -18.02 19.46 -10.20
CA THR A 18 -17.30 19.66 -8.94
C THR A 18 -17.85 18.81 -7.78
N ILE A 19 -18.84 17.94 -8.04
CA ILE A 19 -19.54 17.17 -7.00
C ILE A 19 -18.61 16.31 -6.13
N ILE A 20 -17.68 15.56 -6.75
CA ILE A 20 -16.72 14.71 -6.00
C ILE A 20 -15.75 15.59 -5.19
N PRO A 21 -15.03 16.57 -5.79
CA PRO A 21 -14.18 17.48 -5.03
C PRO A 21 -14.90 18.19 -3.87
N LEU A 22 -16.16 18.56 -4.08
CA LEU A 22 -16.96 19.26 -3.09
C LEU A 22 -17.35 18.36 -1.91
N LEU A 23 -17.78 17.12 -2.19
CA LEU A 23 -18.01 16.10 -1.16
C LEU A 23 -16.71 15.74 -0.42
N GLN A 24 -15.58 15.65 -1.11
CA GLN A 24 -14.27 15.41 -0.49
C GLN A 24 -13.90 16.53 0.49
N ALA A 25 -14.04 17.80 0.08
CA ALA A 25 -13.75 18.95 0.94
C ALA A 25 -14.69 19.06 2.15
N LEU A 26 -15.97 18.73 1.99
CA LEU A 26 -16.92 18.67 3.10
C LEU A 26 -16.55 17.58 4.10
N GLN A 27 -16.24 16.38 3.60
CA GLN A 27 -15.83 15.27 4.44
C GLN A 27 -14.48 15.54 5.12
N GLU A 28 -13.54 16.21 4.48
CA GLU A 28 -12.27 16.60 5.11
C GLU A 28 -12.52 17.55 6.28
N LYS A 29 -13.42 18.52 6.11
CA LYS A 29 -13.75 19.50 7.15
C LYS A 29 -14.55 18.93 8.31
N PHE A 30 -15.54 18.09 8.03
CA PHE A 30 -16.49 17.61 9.02
C PHE A 30 -16.24 16.15 9.43
N SER A 31 -15.26 15.48 8.83
CA SER A 31 -14.93 14.04 8.98
C SER A 31 -16.00 13.07 8.46
N TYR A 32 -17.16 13.59 8.03
CA TYR A 32 -18.27 12.90 7.36
C TYR A 32 -19.07 13.92 6.55
N LEU A 33 -20.19 13.52 5.97
CA LEU A 33 -21.13 14.35 5.22
C LEU A 33 -22.42 14.55 6.03
N PRO A 34 -22.53 15.64 6.81
CA PRO A 34 -23.76 15.96 7.52
C PRO A 34 -24.92 16.21 6.56
N SER A 35 -26.12 15.72 6.86
CA SER A 35 -27.33 15.98 6.06
C SER A 35 -27.56 17.47 5.82
N ALA A 36 -27.38 18.30 6.85
CA ALA A 36 -27.51 19.75 6.74
C ALA A 36 -26.45 20.39 5.80
N ALA A 37 -25.26 19.78 5.69
CA ALA A 37 -24.25 20.23 4.75
C ALA A 37 -24.64 19.86 3.31
N LEU A 38 -25.14 18.64 3.08
CA LEU A 38 -25.61 18.20 1.76
C LEU A 38 -26.83 18.99 1.29
N GLU A 39 -27.77 19.29 2.19
CA GLU A 39 -28.92 20.18 1.89
C GLU A 39 -28.43 21.55 1.45
N ARG A 40 -27.46 22.12 2.16
CA ARG A 40 -26.91 23.43 1.81
C ARG A 40 -26.18 23.44 0.45
N VAL A 41 -25.56 22.32 0.07
CA VAL A 41 -24.95 22.16 -1.26
C VAL A 41 -26.03 22.18 -2.33
N TYR A 42 -27.09 21.40 -2.16
CA TYR A 42 -28.22 21.39 -3.07
C TYR A 42 -28.86 22.78 -3.23
N GLU A 43 -29.01 23.54 -2.14
CA GLU A 43 -29.58 24.90 -2.19
C GLU A 43 -28.73 25.93 -2.97
N ARG A 44 -27.41 25.79 -2.95
CA ARG A 44 -26.48 26.80 -3.48
C ARG A 44 -25.78 26.42 -4.79
N THR A 45 -26.01 25.22 -5.29
CA THR A 45 -25.34 24.71 -6.49
C THR A 45 -26.35 24.27 -7.54
N GLU A 46 -25.88 24.06 -8.76
CA GLU A 46 -26.69 23.53 -9.85
C GLU A 46 -26.88 22.00 -9.75
N ILE A 47 -26.44 21.40 -8.64
CA ILE A 47 -26.41 19.96 -8.41
C ILE A 47 -27.75 19.51 -7.87
N ASP A 48 -28.42 18.63 -8.62
CA ASP A 48 -29.70 18.07 -8.19
C ASP A 48 -29.55 17.14 -6.95
N ARG A 49 -30.59 17.08 -6.11
CA ARG A 49 -30.59 16.27 -4.89
C ARG A 49 -30.38 14.79 -5.19
N ALA A 50 -31.00 14.25 -6.23
CA ALA A 50 -30.85 12.84 -6.59
C ALA A 50 -29.41 12.55 -7.05
N GLN A 51 -28.78 13.48 -7.76
CA GLN A 51 -27.38 13.37 -8.17
C GLN A 51 -26.43 13.40 -6.96
N LEU A 52 -26.64 14.33 -6.03
CA LEU A 52 -25.83 14.44 -4.81
C LEU A 52 -25.93 13.20 -3.94
N ILE A 53 -27.14 12.69 -3.72
CA ILE A 53 -27.37 11.43 -2.99
C ILE A 53 -26.72 10.27 -3.75
N SER A 54 -27.00 10.12 -5.05
CA SER A 54 -26.45 9.03 -5.86
C SER A 54 -24.93 8.96 -5.78
N VAL A 55 -24.23 10.08 -6.00
CA VAL A 55 -22.75 10.10 -5.95
C VAL A 55 -22.25 9.87 -4.53
N SER A 56 -22.84 10.52 -3.53
CA SER A 56 -22.38 10.39 -2.14
C SER A 56 -22.67 9.02 -1.52
N THR A 57 -23.63 8.24 -2.03
CA THR A 57 -23.89 6.87 -1.56
C THR A 57 -23.26 5.80 -2.44
N PHE A 58 -22.93 6.11 -3.69
CA PHE A 58 -22.32 5.15 -4.63
C PHE A 58 -20.85 4.88 -4.30
N TYR A 59 -20.07 5.92 -4.00
CA TYR A 59 -18.66 5.75 -3.64
C TYR A 59 -18.53 5.46 -2.14
N SER A 60 -18.00 4.29 -1.80
CA SER A 60 -17.76 3.86 -0.41
C SER A 60 -16.82 4.77 0.40
N GLN A 61 -16.07 5.66 -0.27
CA GLN A 61 -15.21 6.63 0.41
C GLN A 61 -15.99 7.73 1.16
N PHE A 62 -17.26 7.98 0.79
CA PHE A 62 -18.08 9.03 1.36
C PHE A 62 -18.91 8.51 2.54
N ARG A 63 -18.74 9.17 3.70
CA ARG A 63 -19.28 8.76 5.00
C ARG A 63 -20.46 9.64 5.33
N HIS A 64 -21.63 9.06 5.61
CA HIS A 64 -22.84 9.79 6.02
C HIS A 64 -23.04 9.81 7.54
N ILE A 65 -22.20 9.08 8.26
CA ILE A 65 -22.21 8.96 9.71
C ILE A 65 -20.82 9.30 10.26
N PRO A 66 -20.75 9.87 11.47
CA PRO A 66 -19.48 10.22 12.08
C PRO A 66 -18.70 8.95 12.41
N TYR A 67 -17.52 8.83 11.79
CA TYR A 67 -16.57 7.78 12.13
C TYR A 67 -15.73 8.22 13.34
N GLY A 68 -15.19 7.25 14.07
CA GLY A 68 -14.21 7.48 15.10
C GLY A 68 -12.88 7.97 14.52
N LYS A 69 -11.94 8.31 15.42
CA LYS A 69 -10.61 8.79 15.05
C LYS A 69 -9.85 7.82 14.14
N HIS A 70 -10.03 6.52 14.34
CA HIS A 70 -9.36 5.45 13.61
C HIS A 70 -10.37 4.51 12.93
N LEU A 71 -10.08 4.07 11.71
CA LEU A 71 -10.95 3.19 10.95
C LEU A 71 -10.33 1.79 10.77
N ILE A 72 -11.04 0.78 11.27
CA ILE A 72 -10.74 -0.64 11.15
C ILE A 72 -11.54 -1.21 9.98
N LYS A 73 -10.85 -1.64 8.92
CA LYS A 73 -11.42 -2.31 7.76
C LYS A 73 -11.12 -3.80 7.82
N VAL A 74 -12.15 -4.61 8.01
CA VAL A 74 -12.02 -6.07 8.00
C VAL A 74 -12.33 -6.59 6.60
N CYS A 75 -11.35 -7.23 5.96
CA CYS A 75 -11.55 -7.81 4.63
C CYS A 75 -12.51 -9.00 4.71
N THR A 76 -13.63 -8.92 4.01
CA THR A 76 -14.61 -10.01 3.86
C THR A 76 -14.67 -10.55 2.44
N GLY A 77 -13.64 -10.29 1.63
CA GLY A 77 -13.48 -10.86 0.29
C GLY A 77 -13.32 -12.38 0.32
N THR A 78 -13.43 -13.02 -0.84
CA THR A 78 -13.55 -14.49 -0.97
C THR A 78 -12.53 -15.27 -0.14
N ALA A 79 -11.24 -14.94 -0.24
CA ALA A 79 -10.19 -15.63 0.50
C ALA A 79 -10.31 -15.45 2.03
N CYS A 80 -10.64 -14.23 2.48
CA CYS A 80 -10.83 -13.91 3.89
C CYS A 80 -12.13 -14.51 4.43
N HIS A 81 -13.19 -14.53 3.64
CA HIS A 81 -14.46 -15.16 3.98
C HIS A 81 -14.28 -16.66 4.25
N VAL A 82 -13.61 -17.38 3.35
CA VAL A 82 -13.31 -18.82 3.52
C VAL A 82 -12.43 -19.08 4.75
N LYS A 83 -11.56 -18.12 5.11
CA LYS A 83 -10.71 -18.17 6.32
C LYS A 83 -11.44 -17.70 7.59
N GLY A 84 -12.74 -17.43 7.54
CA GLY A 84 -13.53 -17.09 8.72
C GLY A 84 -13.47 -15.61 9.14
N ALA A 85 -13.24 -14.68 8.21
CA ALA A 85 -13.15 -13.24 8.52
C ALA A 85 -14.40 -12.65 9.20
N GLY A 86 -15.58 -13.29 9.08
CA GLY A 86 -16.76 -12.92 9.86
C GLY A 86 -16.49 -12.99 11.37
N ASN A 87 -15.84 -14.07 11.83
CA ASN A 87 -15.50 -14.24 13.25
C ASN A 87 -14.47 -13.20 13.71
N VAL A 88 -13.57 -12.77 12.82
CA VAL A 88 -12.60 -11.70 13.11
C VAL A 88 -13.34 -10.38 13.32
N TYR A 89 -14.24 -10.01 12.40
CA TYR A 89 -15.08 -8.82 12.54
C TYR A 89 -15.87 -8.82 13.86
N ASP A 90 -16.54 -9.93 14.18
CA ASP A 90 -17.32 -10.04 15.41
C ASP A 90 -16.44 -9.96 16.67
N SER A 91 -15.19 -10.43 16.59
CA SER A 91 -14.23 -10.32 17.69
C SER A 91 -13.78 -8.88 17.93
N PHE A 92 -13.54 -8.10 16.87
CA PHE A 92 -13.29 -6.65 17.01
C PHE A 92 -14.48 -5.94 17.64
N ARG A 93 -15.71 -6.26 17.25
CA ARG A 93 -16.90 -5.64 17.86
C ARG A 93 -17.02 -5.95 19.35
N ARG A 94 -16.74 -7.19 19.76
CA ARG A 94 -16.73 -7.57 21.18
C ARG A 94 -15.64 -6.86 21.97
N GLU A 95 -14.42 -6.82 21.42
CA GLU A 95 -13.27 -6.18 22.07
C GLU A 95 -13.52 -4.67 22.27
N LEU A 96 -14.07 -4.02 21.23
CA LEU A 96 -14.44 -2.60 21.25
C LEU A 96 -15.76 -2.31 21.97
N LYS A 97 -16.39 -3.33 22.59
CA LYS A 97 -17.64 -3.23 23.35
C LYS A 97 -18.78 -2.57 22.56
N MET A 98 -18.88 -2.87 21.27
CA MET A 98 -19.88 -2.29 20.38
C MET A 98 -21.21 -3.05 20.46
N GLU A 99 -22.30 -2.36 20.76
CA GLU A 99 -23.64 -2.94 20.85
C GLU A 99 -24.46 -2.76 19.55
N GLY A 100 -25.43 -3.65 19.32
CA GLY A 100 -26.39 -3.55 18.22
C GLY A 100 -25.76 -3.54 16.84
N ASP A 101 -26.10 -2.55 16.02
CA ASP A 101 -25.55 -2.30 14.67
C ASP A 101 -24.61 -1.09 14.63
N ASN A 102 -24.16 -0.61 15.78
CA ASN A 102 -23.22 0.52 15.84
C ASN A 102 -21.89 0.15 15.18
N ILE A 103 -21.42 1.05 14.31
CA ILE A 103 -20.14 0.92 13.59
C ILE A 103 -19.03 1.80 14.17
N THR A 104 -19.35 2.68 15.13
CA THR A 104 -18.41 3.56 15.83
C THR A 104 -18.54 3.32 17.33
N THR A 105 -17.42 3.30 18.06
CA THR A 105 -17.39 3.16 19.51
C THR A 105 -17.93 4.41 20.22
N ASP A 106 -18.44 4.27 21.44
CA ASP A 106 -19.05 5.37 22.19
C ASP A 106 -18.08 6.51 22.51
N ASP A 107 -16.81 6.17 22.71
CA ASP A 107 -15.69 7.11 22.90
C ASP A 107 -15.23 7.79 21.59
N ARG A 108 -15.81 7.39 20.45
CA ARG A 108 -15.44 7.84 19.09
C ARG A 108 -13.97 7.62 18.75
N LEU A 109 -13.32 6.64 19.38
CA LEU A 109 -11.93 6.32 19.07
C LEU A 109 -11.83 5.47 17.81
N PHE A 110 -12.69 4.46 17.66
CA PHE A 110 -12.65 3.51 16.55
C PHE A 110 -13.98 3.44 15.79
N SER A 111 -13.88 3.25 14.49
CA SER A 111 -14.96 2.72 13.65
C SER A 111 -14.54 1.42 13.00
N ILE A 112 -15.49 0.54 12.75
CA ILE A 112 -15.25 -0.74 12.08
C ILE A 112 -16.17 -0.91 10.87
N GLU A 113 -15.61 -1.35 9.75
CA GLU A 113 -16.36 -1.67 8.54
C GLU A 113 -15.88 -2.97 7.89
N LYS A 114 -16.78 -3.62 7.16
CA LYS A 114 -16.46 -4.75 6.27
C LYS A 114 -16.10 -4.21 4.90
N ILE A 115 -14.96 -4.62 4.35
CA ILE A 115 -14.54 -4.27 2.99
C ILE A 115 -14.46 -5.50 2.10
N ALA A 116 -14.83 -5.34 0.82
CA ALA A 116 -14.83 -6.44 -0.12
C ALA A 116 -13.44 -7.01 -0.40
N CYS A 117 -12.38 -6.19 -0.42
CA CYS A 117 -11.03 -6.68 -0.70
C CYS A 117 -9.95 -5.69 -0.24
N LEU A 118 -8.90 -6.20 0.40
CA LEU A 118 -7.65 -5.47 0.69
C LEU A 118 -6.49 -5.89 -0.22
N GLY A 119 -6.74 -6.77 -1.19
CA GLY A 119 -5.73 -7.27 -2.14
C GLY A 119 -4.64 -8.17 -1.53
N CYS A 120 -4.78 -8.58 -0.26
CA CYS A 120 -3.77 -9.32 0.49
C CYS A 120 -4.18 -10.79 0.73
N CYS A 121 -4.74 -11.46 -0.28
CA CYS A 121 -5.39 -12.77 -0.11
C CYS A 121 -4.50 -13.87 0.48
N THR A 122 -3.18 -13.82 0.26
CA THR A 122 -2.22 -14.77 0.83
C THR A 122 -2.10 -14.67 2.35
N LEU A 123 -2.44 -13.51 2.91
CA LEU A 123 -2.35 -13.22 4.33
C LEU A 123 -3.73 -13.30 5.01
N ALA A 124 -4.74 -13.85 4.35
CA ALA A 124 -6.08 -13.94 4.90
C ALA A 124 -6.16 -14.72 6.24
N PRO A 125 -7.00 -14.28 7.20
CA PRO A 125 -7.81 -13.04 7.22
C PRO A 125 -6.98 -11.77 7.39
N VAL A 126 -7.38 -10.69 6.70
CA VAL A 126 -6.65 -9.41 6.71
C VAL A 126 -7.53 -8.30 7.27
N VAL A 127 -6.92 -7.47 8.12
CA VAL A 127 -7.53 -6.26 8.68
C VAL A 127 -6.62 -5.07 8.42
N GLN A 128 -7.18 -3.90 8.17
CA GLN A 128 -6.42 -2.65 8.04
C GLN A 128 -6.93 -1.67 9.10
N ILE A 129 -6.05 -1.09 9.91
CA ILE A 129 -6.38 0.03 10.81
C ILE A 129 -5.68 1.27 10.27
N ASP A 130 -6.46 2.23 9.81
CA ASP A 130 -6.01 3.39 9.02
C ASP A 130 -5.10 2.96 7.86
N GLU A 131 -3.80 3.20 7.95
CA GLU A 131 -2.82 2.84 6.92
C GLU A 131 -2.08 1.52 7.22
N LYS A 132 -2.18 0.98 8.44
CA LYS A 132 -1.47 -0.25 8.82
C LYS A 132 -2.32 -1.47 8.49
N ILE A 133 -1.73 -2.42 7.75
CA ILE A 133 -2.37 -3.69 7.41
C ILE A 133 -1.83 -4.79 8.33
N TYR A 134 -2.73 -5.67 8.74
CA TYR A 134 -2.47 -6.82 9.60
C TYR A 134 -2.89 -8.09 8.85
N GLY A 135 -1.92 -8.97 8.61
CA GLY A 135 -2.14 -10.29 8.04
C GLY A 135 -2.38 -11.36 9.11
N HIS A 136 -2.95 -12.50 8.68
CA HIS A 136 -3.18 -13.70 9.49
C HIS A 136 -3.94 -13.44 10.80
N VAL A 137 -4.84 -12.46 10.79
CA VAL A 137 -5.56 -12.03 12.00
C VAL A 137 -6.49 -13.14 12.45
N LEU A 138 -6.28 -13.60 13.68
CA LEU A 138 -7.11 -14.62 14.32
C LEU A 138 -8.15 -13.94 15.23
N PRO A 139 -9.38 -14.48 15.33
CA PRO A 139 -10.42 -13.96 16.21
C PRO A 139 -9.97 -13.72 17.67
N GLY A 140 -9.16 -14.64 18.22
CA GLY A 140 -8.64 -14.54 19.59
C GLY A 140 -7.39 -13.66 19.78
N LYS A 141 -6.94 -12.97 18.73
CA LYS A 141 -5.72 -12.14 18.72
C LYS A 141 -5.99 -10.69 18.29
N VAL A 142 -7.26 -10.30 18.32
CA VAL A 142 -7.70 -8.98 17.88
C VAL A 142 -7.25 -7.86 18.83
N ASN A 143 -7.22 -8.12 20.13
CA ASN A 143 -6.70 -7.18 21.13
C ASN A 143 -5.23 -6.83 20.85
N GLU A 144 -4.40 -7.83 20.50
CA GLU A 144 -2.98 -7.62 20.17
C GLU A 144 -2.81 -6.70 18.95
N VAL A 145 -3.71 -6.79 17.97
CA VAL A 145 -3.73 -5.92 16.79
C VAL A 145 -4.08 -4.47 17.17
N ILE A 146 -5.03 -4.27 18.08
CA ILE A 146 -5.43 -2.94 18.55
C ILE A 146 -4.30 -2.31 19.40
N ASP A 147 -3.73 -3.09 20.30
CA ASP A 147 -2.64 -2.64 21.19
C ASP A 147 -1.39 -2.25 20.40
N ASP A 148 -0.99 -3.06 19.43
CA ASP A 148 0.10 -2.74 18.49
C ASP A 148 -0.19 -1.47 17.69
N PHE A 149 -1.43 -1.27 17.23
CA PHE A 149 -1.77 -0.05 16.51
C PHE A 149 -1.63 1.20 17.41
N LEU A 150 -2.11 1.12 18.64
CA LEU A 150 -2.07 2.23 19.60
C LEU A 150 -0.65 2.58 20.05
N SER A 151 0.22 1.59 20.26
CA SER A 151 1.63 1.84 20.59
C SER A 151 2.35 2.61 19.47
N LEU A 152 2.11 2.23 18.21
CA LEU A 152 2.73 2.86 17.04
C LEU A 152 2.26 4.30 16.77
N GLN A 153 1.06 4.69 17.21
CA GLN A 153 0.62 6.08 17.10
C GLN A 153 1.38 7.01 18.05
N THR A 154 1.81 6.48 19.21
CA THR A 154 2.61 7.23 20.19
C THR A 154 4.00 7.56 19.63
N GLU A 155 4.54 6.69 18.78
CA GLU A 155 5.87 6.86 18.16
C GLU A 155 5.83 7.74 16.90
N LYS A 156 4.71 7.73 16.15
CA LYS A 156 4.56 8.47 14.87
C LYS A 156 4.52 10.00 15.02
N GLU A 157 4.27 10.53 16.21
CA GLU A 157 4.26 11.99 16.45
C GLU A 157 5.67 12.60 16.58
N GLN A 158 6.74 11.80 16.60
CA GLN A 158 8.12 12.28 16.78
C GLN A 158 8.99 12.34 15.52
N GLU A 159 8.57 11.79 14.38
CA GLU A 159 9.41 11.77 13.18
C GLU A 159 8.72 12.37 11.95
N LYS A 160 8.88 13.68 11.79
CA LYS A 160 8.85 14.31 10.46
C LYS A 160 10.04 15.27 10.32
N GLU A 161 10.82 15.00 9.27
CA GLU A 161 11.83 15.84 8.60
C GLU A 161 13.31 15.50 8.86
N LYS A 162 13.95 14.88 7.86
CA LYS A 162 14.93 15.53 6.96
C LYS A 162 15.44 14.53 5.91
N LYS A 163 15.55 14.95 4.64
CA LYS A 163 16.28 14.23 3.59
C LYS A 163 17.41 15.13 3.09
N GLU A 164 18.65 14.75 3.35
CA GLU A 164 19.83 15.32 2.68
C GLU A 164 20.48 14.27 1.78
N LYS A 165 21.11 14.74 0.69
CA LYS A 165 21.77 13.92 -0.32
C LYS A 165 23.25 13.77 0.05
N HIS A 166 23.65 12.56 0.44
CA HIS A 166 25.05 12.17 0.62
C HIS A 166 25.40 10.88 -0.15
N LYS A 167 26.67 10.49 -0.12
CA LYS A 167 27.33 9.63 -1.10
C LYS A 167 27.11 8.17 -0.71
N VAL A 168 26.15 7.56 -1.38
CA VAL A 168 25.57 6.26 -1.06
C VAL A 168 26.56 5.09 -1.20
N ALA A 169 26.64 4.22 -0.18
CA ALA A 169 27.43 2.98 -0.16
C ALA A 169 26.79 1.82 -0.95
N GLY A 170 25.46 1.82 -1.10
CA GLY A 170 24.69 0.91 -1.96
C GLY A 170 23.18 1.14 -1.83
N GLU A 171 22.38 0.38 -2.58
CA GLU A 171 20.92 0.50 -2.60
C GLU A 171 20.27 -0.67 -1.86
N ILE A 172 19.28 -0.39 -1.01
CA ILE A 172 18.46 -1.40 -0.34
C ILE A 172 17.05 -1.28 -0.89
N ARG A 173 16.57 -2.31 -1.57
CA ARG A 173 15.20 -2.36 -2.08
C ARG A 173 14.33 -3.11 -1.09
N LEU A 174 13.23 -2.49 -0.67
CA LEU A 174 12.27 -3.07 0.26
C LEU A 174 10.90 -3.15 -0.40
N GLY A 175 10.33 -4.35 -0.42
CA GLY A 175 8.96 -4.55 -0.89
C GLY A 175 7.97 -3.77 -0.03
N MET A 176 7.22 -2.85 -0.64
CA MET A 176 6.25 -1.99 0.04
C MET A 176 4.83 -2.16 -0.52
N GLY A 177 4.59 -3.21 -1.31
CA GLY A 177 3.24 -3.63 -1.69
C GLY A 177 2.40 -4.02 -0.47
N SER A 178 1.08 -4.10 -0.66
CA SER A 178 0.12 -4.32 0.44
C SER A 178 0.43 -5.57 1.28
N CYS A 179 0.74 -6.71 0.65
CA CYS A 179 1.17 -7.92 1.37
C CYS A 179 2.48 -7.71 2.16
N CYS A 180 3.41 -6.93 1.63
CA CYS A 180 4.67 -6.68 2.30
C CYS A 180 4.46 -5.82 3.56
N GLN A 181 3.63 -4.77 3.44
CA GLN A 181 3.27 -3.95 4.58
C GLN A 181 2.52 -4.74 5.65
N ALA A 182 1.60 -5.62 5.22
CA ALA A 182 0.85 -6.48 6.10
C ALA A 182 1.71 -7.46 6.92
N SER A 183 2.87 -7.85 6.39
CA SER A 183 3.86 -8.67 7.10
C SER A 183 4.88 -7.84 7.92
N GLY A 184 4.72 -6.52 8.02
CA GLY A 184 5.58 -5.65 8.84
C GLY A 184 6.68 -4.90 8.08
N SER A 185 6.65 -4.83 6.75
CA SER A 185 7.69 -4.10 6.00
C SER A 185 7.76 -2.60 6.34
N SER A 186 6.67 -2.01 6.84
CA SER A 186 6.67 -0.62 7.32
C SER A 186 7.57 -0.43 8.55
N ASP A 187 7.64 -1.42 9.43
CA ASP A 187 8.48 -1.36 10.63
C ASP A 187 9.95 -1.61 10.25
N ILE A 188 10.18 -2.52 9.31
CA ILE A 188 11.51 -2.71 8.67
C ILE A 188 12.02 -1.42 8.01
N TYR A 189 11.16 -0.69 7.30
CA TYR A 189 11.54 0.56 6.66
C TYR A 189 12.00 1.63 7.66
N ARG A 190 11.30 1.76 8.80
CA ARG A 190 11.69 2.68 9.87
C ARG A 190 13.01 2.26 10.50
N GLU A 191 13.14 0.99 10.86
CA GLU A 191 14.37 0.47 11.44
C GLU A 191 15.57 0.63 10.51
N LEU A 192 15.39 0.46 9.19
CA LEU A 192 16.44 0.73 8.20
C LEU A 192 16.92 2.19 8.23
N LEU A 193 16.01 3.16 8.38
CA LEU A 193 16.36 4.57 8.49
C LEU A 193 17.10 4.85 9.81
N THR A 194 16.58 4.36 10.93
CA THR A 194 17.17 4.51 12.26
C THR A 194 18.56 3.89 12.32
N ALA A 195 18.68 2.62 11.95
CA ALA A 195 19.93 1.88 11.96
C ALA A 195 20.96 2.47 10.99
N SER A 196 20.55 2.92 9.79
CA SER A 196 21.45 3.60 8.84
C SER A 196 22.10 4.84 9.47
N HIS A 197 21.31 5.65 10.19
CA HIS A 197 21.79 6.84 10.88
C HIS A 197 22.68 6.51 12.09
N GLU A 198 22.25 5.59 12.96
CA GLU A 198 23.01 5.16 14.15
C GLU A 198 24.38 4.60 13.78
N LEU A 199 24.41 3.73 12.76
CA LEU A 199 25.63 3.05 12.33
C LEU A 199 26.54 3.95 11.48
N GLY A 200 26.03 5.10 11.00
CA GLY A 200 26.74 5.95 10.05
C GLY A 200 27.03 5.21 8.74
N ILE A 201 26.08 4.41 8.27
CA ILE A 201 26.13 3.68 7.01
C ILE A 201 25.15 4.36 6.07
N GLU A 202 25.66 5.08 5.06
CA GLU A 202 24.81 5.77 4.09
C GLU A 202 24.31 4.82 3.01
N VAL A 203 23.04 4.43 3.05
CA VAL A 203 22.40 3.54 2.07
C VAL A 203 21.16 4.18 1.46
N ARG A 204 20.93 3.94 0.17
CA ARG A 204 19.72 4.39 -0.52
C ARG A 204 18.63 3.37 -0.28
N ILE A 205 17.73 3.66 0.66
CA ILE A 205 16.56 2.83 0.90
C ILE A 205 15.50 3.18 -0.14
N LYS A 206 15.20 2.23 -1.02
CA LYS A 206 14.26 2.37 -2.13
C LYS A 206 13.01 1.51 -1.86
N PRO A 207 11.85 2.12 -1.59
CA PRO A 207 10.60 1.39 -1.52
C PRO A 207 10.19 0.93 -2.93
N VAL A 208 10.07 -0.38 -3.13
CA VAL A 208 9.65 -0.98 -4.41
C VAL A 208 8.23 -1.55 -4.30
N GLY A 209 7.63 -1.89 -5.44
CA GLY A 209 6.31 -2.50 -5.50
C GLY A 209 6.23 -3.93 -4.94
N CYS A 210 5.32 -4.73 -5.49
CA CYS A 210 5.21 -6.15 -5.14
C CYS A 210 6.49 -6.91 -5.51
N VAL A 211 6.95 -7.80 -4.62
CA VAL A 211 8.14 -8.65 -4.84
C VAL A 211 7.79 -10.06 -5.35
N GLY A 212 6.50 -10.35 -5.55
CA GLY A 212 6.01 -11.60 -6.15
C GLY A 212 5.96 -12.83 -5.23
N VAL A 213 6.67 -12.83 -4.09
CA VAL A 213 6.74 -13.95 -3.15
C VAL A 213 6.16 -13.61 -1.78
N CYS A 214 4.84 -13.44 -1.72
CA CYS A 214 4.13 -12.93 -0.54
C CYS A 214 4.29 -13.79 0.73
N ASN A 215 4.65 -15.07 0.61
CA ASN A 215 4.90 -15.97 1.74
C ASN A 215 6.32 -15.86 2.32
N LYS A 216 7.16 -14.99 1.74
CA LYS A 216 8.56 -14.77 2.14
C LYS A 216 8.86 -13.30 2.48
N VAL A 217 7.82 -12.49 2.66
CA VAL A 217 7.92 -11.07 3.03
C VAL A 217 7.80 -10.91 4.56
N PRO A 218 8.44 -9.91 5.19
CA PRO A 218 9.23 -8.80 4.59
C PRO A 218 10.49 -9.27 3.87
N LEU A 219 10.75 -8.69 2.70
CA LEU A 219 11.87 -9.08 1.82
C LEU A 219 12.69 -7.86 1.47
N ILE A 220 14.00 -7.99 1.66
CA ILE A 220 15.00 -6.96 1.34
C ILE A 220 15.96 -7.49 0.28
N ASP A 221 16.19 -6.70 -0.75
CA ASP A 221 17.28 -6.90 -1.70
C ASP A 221 18.36 -5.84 -1.46
N VAL A 222 19.55 -6.28 -1.08
CA VAL A 222 20.74 -5.44 -0.99
C VAL A 222 21.44 -5.44 -2.34
N VAL A 223 21.56 -4.26 -2.94
CA VAL A 223 22.13 -4.07 -4.28
C VAL A 223 23.45 -3.34 -4.18
N PHE A 224 24.49 -4.00 -4.67
CA PHE A 224 25.86 -3.50 -4.65
C PHE A 224 26.16 -2.66 -5.92
N PRO A 225 27.19 -1.79 -5.88
CA PRO A 225 27.58 -0.98 -7.04
C PRO A 225 27.98 -1.79 -8.29
N ASP A 226 28.37 -3.06 -8.14
CA ASP A 226 28.69 -3.98 -9.25
C ASP A 226 27.44 -4.61 -9.89
N GLY A 227 26.25 -4.32 -9.36
CA GLY A 227 24.97 -4.85 -9.82
C GLY A 227 24.59 -6.20 -9.21
N SER A 228 25.44 -6.80 -8.37
CA SER A 228 25.08 -8.00 -7.63
C SER A 228 24.00 -7.71 -6.58
N ILE A 229 23.12 -8.69 -6.35
CA ILE A 229 21.99 -8.57 -5.43
C ILE A 229 22.08 -9.69 -4.41
N THR A 230 22.06 -9.33 -3.13
CA THR A 230 21.87 -10.30 -2.04
C THR A 230 20.48 -10.15 -1.47
N ARG A 231 19.70 -11.23 -1.52
CA ARG A 231 18.30 -11.26 -1.09
C ARG A 231 18.14 -11.84 0.30
N TYR A 232 17.35 -11.17 1.13
CA TYR A 232 17.01 -11.55 2.50
C TYR A 232 15.48 -11.65 2.63
N PRO A 233 14.92 -12.87 2.73
CA PRO A 233 13.50 -13.07 2.98
C PRO A 233 13.17 -13.17 4.47
N ASN A 234 11.89 -12.97 4.82
CA ASN A 234 11.36 -13.06 6.19
C ASN A 234 12.13 -12.22 7.22
N VAL A 235 12.60 -11.04 6.81
CA VAL A 235 13.44 -10.18 7.65
C VAL A 235 12.63 -9.63 8.81
N LYS A 236 13.22 -9.70 10.01
CA LYS A 236 12.70 -9.09 11.25
C LYS A 236 13.42 -7.76 11.53
N ALA A 237 12.74 -6.84 12.21
CA ALA A 237 13.32 -5.52 12.53
C ALA A 237 14.64 -5.65 13.32
N ALA A 238 14.71 -6.58 14.27
CA ALA A 238 15.91 -6.83 15.06
C ALA A 238 17.15 -7.24 14.24
N GLU A 239 16.97 -7.81 13.03
CA GLU A 239 18.08 -8.28 12.18
C GLU A 239 18.70 -7.15 11.33
N ILE A 240 18.05 -5.99 11.27
CA ILE A 240 18.41 -4.91 10.32
C ILE A 240 19.80 -4.34 10.58
N LYS A 241 20.17 -4.11 11.84
CA LYS A 241 21.50 -3.59 12.20
C LYS A 241 22.60 -4.55 11.73
N GLU A 242 22.37 -5.85 11.90
CA GLU A 242 23.31 -6.89 11.48
C GLU A 242 23.38 -6.98 9.95
N ILE A 243 22.25 -6.89 9.24
CA ILE A 243 22.21 -6.88 7.77
C ILE A 243 23.00 -5.69 7.22
N LEU A 244 22.83 -4.50 7.79
CA LEU A 244 23.57 -3.31 7.37
C LEU A 244 25.08 -3.47 7.61
N HIS A 245 25.46 -3.98 8.77
CA HIS A 245 26.86 -4.20 9.12
C HIS A 245 27.56 -5.26 8.25
N HIS A 246 26.86 -6.35 7.94
CA HIS A 246 27.40 -7.44 7.12
C HIS A 246 27.67 -6.96 5.69
N ASN A 247 26.79 -6.12 5.14
CA ASN A 247 26.86 -5.73 3.73
C ASN A 247 27.61 -4.41 3.48
N PHE A 248 27.66 -3.51 4.46
CA PHE A 248 28.23 -2.18 4.28
C PHE A 248 29.24 -1.84 5.38
N LYS A 249 30.30 -1.10 5.01
CA LYS A 249 31.32 -0.64 5.97
C LYS A 249 30.99 0.78 6.44
N PRO A 250 31.05 1.09 7.76
CA PRO A 250 30.80 2.44 8.25
C PRO A 250 31.79 3.46 7.69
N THR A 251 31.33 4.68 7.41
CA THR A 251 32.20 5.79 7.02
C THR A 251 32.94 6.33 8.25
N GLY A 252 34.27 6.23 8.26
CA GLY A 252 35.17 6.82 9.27
C GLY A 252 35.87 5.81 10.19
N TYR A 253 37.16 6.02 10.44
CA TYR A 253 38.03 5.12 11.22
C TYR A 253 37.59 4.99 12.70
N LEU A 254 37.18 6.09 13.33
CA LEU A 254 36.74 6.11 14.74
C LEU A 254 35.41 5.37 14.97
N LYS A 255 34.44 5.51 14.05
CA LYS A 255 33.15 4.79 14.11
C LYS A 255 33.33 3.29 13.82
N ARG A 256 34.28 2.92 12.94
CA ARG A 256 34.65 1.51 12.71
C ARG A 256 35.17 0.82 13.96
N LEU A 257 36.03 1.50 14.73
CA LEU A 257 36.58 0.95 15.97
C LEU A 257 35.50 0.80 17.05
N LYS A 258 34.64 1.82 17.23
CA LYS A 258 33.54 1.80 18.19
C LYS A 258 32.49 0.73 17.86
N ASN A 259 32.09 0.61 16.60
CA ASN A 259 31.10 -0.39 16.18
C ASN A 259 31.68 -1.81 16.25
N SER A 260 32.98 -2.00 15.95
CA SER A 260 33.63 -3.31 16.14
C SER A 260 33.62 -3.75 17.61
N LEU A 261 33.73 -2.81 18.55
CA LEU A 261 33.73 -3.08 20.00
C LEU A 261 32.30 -3.33 20.53
N LEU A 262 31.32 -2.51 20.10
CA LEU A 262 29.91 -2.70 20.44
C LEU A 262 29.35 -4.01 19.88
N ASN A 263 29.76 -4.41 18.68
CA ASN A 263 29.30 -5.67 18.08
C ASN A 263 29.77 -6.89 18.91
N HIS A 264 30.98 -6.86 19.48
CA HIS A 264 31.42 -7.91 20.41
C HIS A 264 30.62 -7.93 21.73
N ILE A 265 30.06 -6.80 22.14
CA ILE A 265 29.26 -6.71 23.36
C ILE A 265 27.82 -7.17 23.07
N ASP A 266 27.21 -6.73 21.97
CA ASP A 266 25.85 -7.13 21.58
C ASP A 266 25.76 -8.62 21.23
N ILE A 267 26.77 -9.17 20.54
CA ILE A 267 26.88 -10.62 20.25
C ILE A 267 26.99 -11.45 21.54
N PHE A 268 27.59 -10.90 22.60
CA PHE A 268 27.68 -11.60 23.89
C PHE A 268 26.42 -11.46 24.74
N HIS A 269 25.59 -10.43 24.51
CA HIS A 269 24.51 -10.05 25.41
C HIS A 269 23.09 -10.37 24.89
N THR A 270 22.95 -10.95 23.70
CA THR A 270 21.65 -11.38 23.17
C THR A 270 21.64 -12.86 22.77
N ASP A 271 20.89 -13.67 23.51
CA ASP A 271 20.50 -15.07 23.20
C ASP A 271 19.62 -15.20 21.92
N VAL A 272 19.62 -14.21 21.03
CA VAL A 272 18.62 -14.05 19.96
C VAL A 272 19.10 -14.60 18.60
N THR A 273 20.35 -15.04 18.46
CA THR A 273 20.99 -15.18 17.13
C THR A 273 21.37 -16.60 16.69
N TRP A 274 20.62 -17.64 17.09
CA TRP A 274 20.83 -18.97 16.49
C TRP A 274 20.05 -19.19 15.17
N ASP A 275 18.96 -18.46 14.93
CA ASP A 275 18.13 -18.55 13.71
C ASP A 275 18.01 -17.19 12.99
N ASN A 276 19.13 -16.49 12.83
CA ASN A 276 19.20 -15.23 12.07
C ASN A 276 19.30 -15.52 10.57
N VAL A 277 18.59 -14.73 9.75
CA VAL A 277 18.63 -14.84 8.29
C VAL A 277 20.05 -14.76 7.71
N ILE A 278 20.98 -14.03 8.31
CA ILE A 278 22.34 -13.85 7.78
C ILE A 278 23.17 -15.14 7.84
N TRP A 279 22.95 -16.00 8.84
CA TRP A 279 23.71 -17.23 9.02
C TRP A 279 23.27 -18.37 8.11
N LYS A 280 22.18 -18.18 7.36
CA LYS A 280 21.65 -19.16 6.41
C LYS A 280 22.38 -19.08 5.08
N ASP A 281 22.74 -20.23 4.53
CA ASP A 281 23.34 -20.33 3.19
C ASP A 281 22.41 -19.72 2.13
N GLU A 282 22.98 -19.20 1.04
CA GLU A 282 22.20 -18.61 -0.06
C GLU A 282 21.11 -19.57 -0.57
N ARG A 283 21.43 -20.86 -0.73
CA ARG A 283 20.43 -21.85 -1.19
C ARG A 283 19.27 -22.02 -0.22
N GLU A 284 19.54 -21.92 1.07
CA GLU A 284 18.51 -22.02 2.11
C GLU A 284 17.63 -20.76 2.13
N ARG A 285 18.24 -19.58 1.96
CA ARG A 285 17.52 -18.30 1.91
C ARG A 285 16.65 -18.20 0.67
N THR A 286 17.23 -18.37 -0.52
CA THR A 286 16.59 -18.01 -1.78
C THR A 286 16.08 -19.20 -2.57
N GLY A 287 16.48 -20.43 -2.29
CA GLY A 287 16.17 -21.59 -3.16
C GLY A 287 14.68 -21.80 -3.45
N VAL A 288 13.79 -21.55 -2.46
CA VAL A 288 12.33 -21.62 -2.68
C VAL A 288 11.83 -20.47 -3.54
N ILE A 289 12.38 -19.26 -3.34
CA ILE A 289 12.04 -18.05 -4.11
C ILE A 289 12.51 -18.24 -5.55
N ASP A 290 13.74 -18.68 -5.73
CA ASP A 290 14.35 -18.89 -7.04
C ASP A 290 13.60 -19.98 -7.79
N SER A 291 13.29 -21.11 -7.15
CA SER A 291 12.45 -22.16 -7.75
C SER A 291 11.07 -21.65 -8.16
N PHE A 292 10.43 -20.83 -7.32
CA PHE A 292 9.12 -20.25 -7.61
C PHE A 292 9.14 -19.25 -8.77
N LEU A 293 10.15 -18.38 -8.81
CA LEU A 293 10.30 -17.35 -9.84
C LEU A 293 10.87 -17.91 -11.15
N THR A 294 11.65 -18.99 -11.07
CA THR A 294 12.25 -19.64 -12.24
C THR A 294 11.15 -20.16 -13.17
N GLY A 295 11.23 -19.75 -14.44
CA GLY A 295 10.27 -20.13 -15.48
C GLY A 295 9.04 -19.21 -15.59
N GLN A 296 8.86 -18.24 -14.69
CA GLN A 296 7.83 -17.21 -14.86
C GLN A 296 8.19 -16.24 -15.99
N LYS A 297 7.18 -15.77 -16.74
CA LYS A 297 7.32 -14.72 -17.74
C LYS A 297 6.61 -13.46 -17.27
N HIS A 298 7.39 -12.49 -16.82
CA HIS A 298 6.89 -11.22 -16.29
C HIS A 298 6.64 -10.21 -17.40
N ILE A 299 5.48 -10.31 -18.06
CA ILE A 299 5.07 -9.32 -19.07
C ILE A 299 4.31 -8.17 -18.39
N SER A 300 3.21 -8.48 -17.71
CA SER A 300 2.39 -7.45 -17.03
C SER A 300 2.98 -7.00 -15.68
N THR A 301 3.90 -7.79 -15.14
CA THR A 301 4.59 -7.50 -13.87
C THR A 301 6.05 -7.14 -14.12
N GLU A 302 6.38 -6.64 -15.32
CA GLU A 302 7.70 -6.08 -15.60
C GLU A 302 8.05 -5.00 -14.57
N GLY A 303 9.28 -5.05 -14.05
CA GLY A 303 9.73 -4.14 -13.00
C GLY A 303 9.26 -4.47 -11.57
N TYR A 304 8.58 -5.61 -11.34
CA TYR A 304 8.26 -6.05 -9.98
C TYR A 304 9.53 -6.20 -9.12
N GLY A 305 9.44 -5.86 -7.83
CA GLY A 305 10.58 -5.86 -6.90
C GLY A 305 11.72 -4.89 -7.25
N PHE A 306 11.59 -4.13 -8.33
CA PHE A 306 12.65 -3.27 -8.85
C PHE A 306 12.21 -1.81 -8.93
N LEU A 307 11.06 -1.53 -9.56
CA LEU A 307 10.56 -0.17 -9.76
C LEU A 307 9.94 0.41 -8.49
N ALA A 308 10.25 1.69 -8.21
CA ALA A 308 9.51 2.47 -7.22
C ALA A 308 8.16 2.92 -7.82
N PRO A 309 7.00 2.51 -7.27
CA PRO A 309 5.69 2.69 -7.93
C PRO A 309 5.29 4.15 -8.20
N LEU A 310 5.81 5.10 -7.43
CA LEU A 310 5.49 6.53 -7.53
C LEU A 310 6.63 7.35 -8.15
N ASN A 311 7.67 6.71 -8.70
CA ASN A 311 8.79 7.38 -9.33
C ASN A 311 8.61 7.44 -10.86
N LEU A 312 8.16 8.59 -11.35
CA LEU A 312 7.87 8.78 -12.78
C LEU A 312 9.13 8.70 -13.65
N ASP A 313 10.24 9.30 -13.21
CA ASP A 313 11.49 9.32 -13.99
C ASP A 313 12.03 7.92 -14.20
N GLU A 314 11.92 7.08 -13.17
CA GLU A 314 12.34 5.69 -13.23
C GLU A 314 11.43 4.86 -14.13
N TYR A 315 10.11 5.11 -14.11
CA TYR A 315 9.19 4.47 -15.02
C TYR A 315 9.52 4.82 -16.48
N VAL A 316 9.76 6.11 -16.78
CA VAL A 316 10.15 6.57 -18.12
C VAL A 316 11.50 6.00 -18.56
N ALA A 317 12.47 5.89 -17.65
CA ALA A 317 13.78 5.31 -17.94
C ALA A 317 13.73 3.82 -18.31
N HIS A 318 12.63 3.13 -18.00
CA HIS A 318 12.38 1.73 -18.34
C HIS A 318 11.20 1.60 -19.31
N ASP A 319 11.25 2.35 -20.41
CA ASP A 319 10.27 2.32 -21.52
C ASP A 319 8.82 2.68 -21.14
N GLY A 320 8.62 3.29 -19.96
CA GLY A 320 7.34 3.82 -19.53
C GLY A 320 6.80 4.86 -20.52
N PHE A 321 5.51 4.74 -20.83
CA PHE A 321 4.80 5.54 -21.84
C PHE A 321 5.25 5.38 -23.30
N GLU A 322 6.20 4.52 -23.65
CA GLU A 322 6.59 4.34 -25.06
C GLU A 322 5.41 3.89 -25.94
N ALA A 323 4.58 2.97 -25.43
CA ALA A 323 3.35 2.57 -26.11
C ALA A 323 2.36 3.73 -26.27
N LEU A 324 2.24 4.61 -25.26
CA LEU A 324 1.39 5.79 -25.32
C LEU A 324 1.91 6.80 -26.34
N LYS A 325 3.21 7.10 -26.33
CA LYS A 325 3.87 7.97 -27.31
C LYS A 325 3.62 7.46 -28.73
N LYS A 326 3.82 6.16 -28.95
CA LYS A 326 3.55 5.51 -30.24
C LYS A 326 2.10 5.73 -30.67
N VAL A 327 1.13 5.42 -29.81
CA VAL A 327 -0.31 5.59 -30.11
C VAL A 327 -0.65 7.05 -30.44
N LEU A 328 -0.15 8.00 -29.66
CA LEU A 328 -0.38 9.43 -29.89
C LEU A 328 0.30 9.95 -31.18
N SER A 329 1.42 9.35 -31.57
CA SER A 329 2.18 9.74 -32.76
C SER A 329 1.74 9.07 -34.06
N SER A 330 1.16 7.86 -34.02
CA SER A 330 1.23 6.95 -35.16
C SER A 330 -0.04 6.18 -35.54
N ALA A 331 -1.23 6.49 -35.02
CA ALA A 331 -2.33 5.58 -35.31
C ALA A 331 -3.67 6.29 -35.49
N ALA A 332 -4.23 6.11 -36.68
CA ALA A 332 -5.67 6.04 -36.78
C ALA A 332 -6.17 5.03 -35.74
N LYS A 333 -7.31 5.33 -35.12
CA LYS A 333 -7.93 4.51 -34.07
C LYS A 333 -8.00 3.02 -34.46
N GLU A 334 -8.20 2.76 -35.74
CA GLU A 334 -8.30 1.45 -36.37
C GLU A 334 -7.00 0.63 -36.26
N ASP A 335 -5.82 1.28 -36.38
CA ASP A 335 -4.52 0.62 -36.27
C ASP A 335 -4.22 0.15 -34.84
N VAL A 336 -4.65 0.94 -33.85
CA VAL A 336 -4.55 0.58 -32.43
C VAL A 336 -5.43 -0.64 -32.14
N ILE A 337 -6.69 -0.59 -32.57
CA ILE A 337 -7.64 -1.71 -32.40
C ILE A 337 -7.13 -2.96 -33.11
N GLY A 338 -6.62 -2.82 -34.35
CA GLY A 338 -6.02 -3.90 -35.12
C GLY A 338 -4.81 -4.54 -34.42
N SER A 339 -3.95 -3.72 -33.80
CA SER A 339 -2.81 -4.21 -33.01
C SER A 339 -3.25 -5.02 -31.79
N ILE A 340 -4.25 -4.54 -31.05
CA ILE A 340 -4.80 -5.27 -29.89
C ILE A 340 -5.53 -6.55 -30.32
N LEU A 341 -6.27 -6.53 -31.42
CA LEU A 341 -6.87 -7.74 -32.00
C LEU A 341 -5.81 -8.79 -32.36
N LYS A 342 -4.75 -8.37 -33.06
CA LYS A 342 -3.64 -9.24 -33.47
C LYS A 342 -2.87 -9.81 -32.27
N SER A 343 -2.79 -9.08 -31.16
CA SER A 343 -2.15 -9.58 -29.92
C SER A 343 -2.87 -10.78 -29.30
N GLY A 344 -4.16 -10.97 -29.62
CA GLY A 344 -4.99 -12.03 -29.03
C GLY A 344 -5.30 -11.84 -27.55
N ILE A 345 -5.04 -10.66 -26.95
CA ILE A 345 -5.27 -10.44 -25.52
C ILE A 345 -6.76 -10.58 -25.15
N ARG A 346 -7.02 -11.39 -24.13
CA ARG A 346 -8.36 -11.68 -23.61
C ARG A 346 -8.55 -11.01 -22.26
N GLY A 347 -9.80 -10.67 -21.93
CA GLY A 347 -10.16 -10.08 -20.65
C GLY A 347 -9.76 -10.99 -19.48
N ARG A 348 -8.94 -10.45 -18.57
CA ARG A 348 -8.37 -11.21 -17.44
C ARG A 348 -9.27 -11.26 -16.20
N GLY A 349 -10.43 -10.62 -16.23
CA GLY A 349 -11.42 -10.66 -15.14
C GLY A 349 -12.29 -11.93 -15.08
N GLY A 350 -12.00 -12.97 -15.87
CA GLY A 350 -12.70 -14.26 -15.82
C GLY A 350 -13.30 -14.68 -17.16
N GLY A 351 -14.28 -13.93 -17.69
CA GLY A 351 -15.04 -14.31 -18.89
C GLY A 351 -14.23 -14.43 -20.19
N GLY A 352 -12.97 -13.98 -20.22
CA GLY A 352 -12.06 -14.26 -21.33
C GLY A 352 -12.49 -13.69 -22.69
N PHE A 353 -13.33 -12.65 -22.72
CA PHE A 353 -13.75 -12.03 -23.98
C PHE A 353 -12.56 -11.34 -24.66
N THR A 354 -12.48 -11.39 -26.00
CA THR A 354 -11.37 -10.78 -26.76
C THR A 354 -11.38 -9.25 -26.59
N THR A 355 -10.29 -8.70 -26.05
CA THR A 355 -10.22 -7.27 -25.71
C THR A 355 -10.31 -6.38 -26.94
N GLY A 356 -9.63 -6.76 -28.03
CA GLY A 356 -9.69 -6.03 -29.30
C GLY A 356 -11.11 -5.93 -29.88
N LYS A 357 -11.90 -7.02 -29.82
CA LYS A 357 -13.32 -7.00 -30.25
C LYS A 357 -14.17 -6.09 -29.38
N LYS A 358 -13.90 -6.06 -28.06
CA LYS A 358 -14.60 -5.14 -27.15
C LYS A 358 -14.32 -3.69 -27.55
N TRP A 359 -13.07 -3.37 -27.86
CA TRP A 359 -12.69 -2.03 -28.30
C TRP A 359 -13.31 -1.67 -29.64
N GLU A 360 -13.36 -2.61 -30.60
CA GLU A 360 -14.01 -2.43 -31.91
C GLU A 360 -15.51 -2.11 -31.79
N ILE A 361 -16.24 -2.81 -30.91
CA ILE A 361 -17.67 -2.56 -30.68
C ILE A 361 -17.91 -1.16 -30.07
N VAL A 362 -17.09 -0.77 -29.09
CA VAL A 362 -17.18 0.58 -28.50
C VAL A 362 -16.76 1.64 -29.52
N ALA A 363 -15.79 1.31 -30.37
CA ALA A 363 -15.33 2.18 -31.43
C ALA A 363 -16.39 2.44 -32.49
N SER A 364 -17.21 1.45 -32.85
CA SER A 364 -18.25 1.54 -33.89
C SER A 364 -19.57 2.15 -33.40
N SER A 365 -19.75 2.34 -32.08
CA SER A 365 -20.96 2.98 -31.56
C SER A 365 -21.02 4.47 -31.94
N ASP A 366 -22.21 4.96 -32.32
CA ASP A 366 -22.48 6.35 -32.72
C ASP A 366 -22.53 7.37 -31.56
N SER A 367 -22.27 6.93 -30.33
CA SER A 367 -22.22 7.84 -29.18
C SER A 367 -21.02 8.79 -29.28
N LYS A 368 -21.28 10.10 -29.11
CA LYS A 368 -20.24 11.13 -28.99
C LYS A 368 -19.41 10.97 -27.73
N GLU A 369 -20.04 10.54 -26.63
CA GLU A 369 -19.37 10.29 -25.36
C GLU A 369 -19.10 8.79 -25.19
N LYS A 370 -17.86 8.47 -24.80
CA LYS A 370 -17.39 7.11 -24.56
C LYS A 370 -16.59 7.10 -23.26
N TYR A 371 -16.66 5.98 -22.54
CA TYR A 371 -16.06 5.84 -21.22
C TYR A 371 -15.10 4.64 -21.20
N VAL A 372 -14.05 4.77 -20.41
CA VAL A 372 -13.13 3.68 -20.03
C VAL A 372 -13.29 3.48 -18.54
N ILE A 373 -13.59 2.25 -18.12
CA ILE A 373 -13.87 1.87 -16.72
C ILE A 373 -12.82 0.88 -16.26
#